data_AF-K6UB44-F1
#
_entry.id   AF-K6UB44-F1
#
_cell.length_a   1.000
_cell.length_b   1.000
_cell.length_c   1.000
_cell.angle_alpha   90.00
_cell.angle_beta   90.00
_cell.angle_gamma   90.00
#
_symmetry.space_group_name_H-M   'P 1'
#
loop_
_entity.id
_entity.type
_entity.pdbx_description
1 polymer ?
#
loop_
_entity_poly.entity_id
_entity_poly.type
_entity_poly.pdbx_seq_one_letter_code
_entity_poly.pdbx_strand_id
1 'polypeptide(L)'
;SECPGANFPLEKVKNANITSSIILGWNQNDTGWRYCSNVDNEYFYKDSWELIDGEWYSFDRDGYARCNTWIQDGGKWYYLRENCMMAKSQWLWIDGECYCFDEHGGLYMNCTTPDGYKVDDTGAWIQ
;
A
#
# COMPACT_ATOMS: atom_id res chain seq x y z
N SER A 1 -2.83 -3.73 -14.96
CA SER A 1 -1.70 -2.79 -15.11
C SER A 1 -2.16 -1.49 -14.48
N GLU A 2 -1.65 -1.03 -13.34
CA GLU A 2 -0.25 -0.85 -12.96
C GLU A 2 -0.01 -1.02 -11.43
N CYS A 3 1.02 -1.79 -11.08
CA CYS A 3 2.00 -1.62 -9.98
C CYS A 3 3.32 -2.22 -10.56
N PRO A 4 4.53 -1.73 -10.27
CA PRO A 4 5.00 -1.11 -9.02
C PRO A 4 5.44 0.35 -9.23
N GLY A 5 5.72 1.05 -8.13
CA GLY A 5 6.07 2.47 -8.09
C GLY A 5 7.20 2.90 -9.05
N ALA A 6 7.33 4.21 -9.22
CA ALA A 6 8.01 4.94 -10.31
C ALA A 6 9.47 4.57 -10.67
N ASN A 7 10.10 3.56 -10.06
CA ASN A 7 11.46 3.13 -10.36
C ASN A 7 11.58 1.61 -10.46
N PHE A 8 11.02 1.01 -11.51
CA PHE A 8 11.30 -0.38 -11.86
C PHE A 8 12.66 -0.50 -12.57
N PRO A 9 13.68 -1.20 -12.02
CA PRO A 9 14.91 -1.46 -12.75
C PRO A 9 14.69 -2.61 -13.75
N LEU A 10 14.18 -2.27 -14.95
CA LEU A 10 14.01 -3.18 -16.10
C LEU A 10 15.30 -3.95 -16.47
N GLU A 11 16.47 -3.40 -16.12
CA GLU A 11 17.79 -3.96 -16.43
C GLU A 11 18.16 -5.19 -15.56
N LYS A 12 17.58 -5.35 -14.36
CA LYS A 12 17.93 -6.46 -13.45
C LYS A 12 17.24 -7.79 -13.77
N VAL A 13 16.28 -7.80 -14.70
CA VAL A 13 15.51 -8.99 -15.09
C VAL A 13 16.22 -9.83 -16.17
N LYS A 14 17.27 -9.32 -16.82
CA LYS A 14 17.82 -9.96 -18.03
C LYS A 14 18.70 -11.19 -17.83
N ASN A 15 19.25 -11.48 -16.64
CA ASN A 15 20.30 -12.49 -16.49
C ASN A 15 20.15 -13.45 -15.27
N ALA A 16 18.93 -13.93 -14.97
CA ALA A 16 18.76 -15.03 -14.01
C ALA A 16 18.39 -16.33 -14.76
N ASN A 17 19.27 -17.33 -14.66
CA ASN A 17 19.04 -18.67 -15.19
C ASN A 17 17.78 -19.29 -14.55
N ILE A 18 16.96 -19.87 -15.43
CA ILE A 18 15.60 -20.36 -15.19
C ILE A 18 15.61 -21.67 -14.39
N THR A 19 15.17 -21.63 -13.13
CA THR A 19 14.50 -22.78 -12.46
C THR A 19 13.40 -22.41 -11.46
N SER A 20 13.02 -21.14 -11.31
CA SER A 20 11.84 -20.75 -10.53
C SER A 20 11.12 -19.58 -11.18
N SER A 21 9.79 -19.66 -11.27
CA SER A 21 8.92 -18.60 -11.81
C SER A 21 8.82 -17.37 -10.90
N ILE A 22 9.68 -17.26 -9.90
CA ILE A 22 9.69 -16.24 -8.85
C ILE A 22 10.96 -15.40 -9.03
N ILE A 23 10.79 -14.08 -9.05
CA ILE A 23 11.90 -13.12 -9.05
C ILE A 23 12.01 -12.43 -7.70
N LEU A 24 13.21 -11.97 -7.32
CA LEU A 24 13.35 -11.11 -6.16
C LEU A 24 12.59 -9.79 -6.40
N GLY A 25 11.82 -9.35 -5.41
CA GLY A 25 10.94 -8.19 -5.49
C GLY A 25 9.50 -8.53 -5.88
N TRP A 26 8.86 -7.65 -6.65
CA TRP A 26 7.45 -7.77 -7.01
C TRP A 26 7.19 -8.92 -8.00
N ASN A 27 6.20 -9.76 -7.67
CA ASN A 27 5.71 -10.85 -8.49
C ASN A 27 4.19 -10.71 -8.64
N GLN A 28 3.65 -10.92 -9.84
CA GLN A 28 2.22 -10.80 -10.12
C GLN A 28 1.65 -12.12 -10.67
N ASN A 29 0.42 -12.42 -10.29
CA ASN A 29 -0.42 -13.44 -10.92
C ASN A 29 -1.89 -12.94 -11.00
N ASP A 30 -2.82 -13.83 -11.36
CA ASP A 30 -4.24 -13.52 -11.50
C ASP A 30 -4.93 -13.10 -10.18
N THR A 31 -4.36 -13.47 -9.04
CA THR A 31 -4.86 -13.10 -7.71
C THR A 31 -4.39 -11.71 -7.30
N GLY A 32 -3.16 -11.34 -7.63
CA GLY A 32 -2.61 -10.04 -7.28
C GLY A 32 -1.09 -9.99 -7.24
N TRP A 33 -0.56 -9.07 -6.44
CA TRP A 33 0.86 -8.81 -6.28
C TRP A 33 1.40 -9.41 -4.99
N ARG A 34 2.57 -10.05 -5.02
CA ARG A 34 3.32 -10.48 -3.85
C ARG A 34 4.73 -9.89 -3.92
N TYR A 35 5.40 -9.73 -2.79
CA TYR A 35 6.79 -9.28 -2.76
C TYR A 35 7.71 -10.36 -2.18
N CYS A 36 8.62 -10.87 -3.01
CA CYS A 36 9.62 -11.84 -2.61
C CYS A 36 10.87 -11.11 -2.08
N SER A 37 11.19 -11.27 -0.79
CA SER A 37 12.39 -10.67 -0.20
C SER A 37 13.58 -11.62 -0.11
N ASN A 38 13.37 -12.91 -0.39
CA ASN A 38 14.45 -13.88 -0.57
C ASN A 38 14.01 -14.99 -1.55
N VAL A 39 14.70 -15.09 -2.68
CA VAL A 39 14.39 -16.07 -3.73
C VAL A 39 14.91 -17.47 -3.40
N ASP A 40 15.98 -17.59 -2.61
CA ASP A 40 16.62 -18.88 -2.30
C ASP A 40 15.69 -19.79 -1.48
N ASN A 41 14.80 -19.20 -0.70
CA ASN A 41 13.78 -19.90 0.10
C ASN A 41 12.34 -19.51 -0.26
N GLU A 42 12.15 -18.82 -1.39
CA GLU A 42 10.84 -18.36 -1.88
C GLU A 42 10.03 -17.60 -0.82
N TYR A 43 10.68 -16.77 -0.02
CA TYR A 43 10.03 -16.03 1.06
C TYR A 43 9.33 -14.78 0.52
N PHE A 44 8.03 -14.69 0.81
CA PHE A 44 7.18 -13.53 0.55
C PHE A 44 6.75 -12.87 1.85
N TYR A 45 6.65 -11.54 1.85
CA TYR A 45 5.99 -10.82 2.95
C TYR A 45 4.53 -11.23 3.07
N LYS A 46 4.04 -11.32 4.31
CA LYS A 46 2.68 -11.75 4.64
C LYS A 46 2.31 -11.24 6.03
N ASP A 47 1.04 -10.90 6.20
CA ASP A 47 0.48 -10.41 7.46
C ASP A 47 1.32 -9.28 8.09
N SER A 48 1.83 -8.37 7.24
CA SER A 48 2.78 -7.34 7.64
C SER A 48 2.64 -6.06 6.84
N TRP A 49 3.12 -4.97 7.44
CA TRP A 49 3.39 -3.71 6.76
C TRP A 49 4.87 -3.65 6.39
N GLU A 50 5.17 -3.25 5.17
CA GLU A 50 6.55 -3.17 4.68
C GLU A 50 6.80 -1.86 3.93
N LEU A 51 7.93 -1.23 4.25
CA LEU A 51 8.43 -0.06 3.55
C LEU A 51 9.33 -0.52 2.40
N ILE A 52 8.84 -0.38 1.18
CA ILE A 52 9.52 -0.82 -0.05
C ILE A 52 9.71 0.41 -0.93
N ASP A 53 10.97 0.74 -1.24
CA ASP A 53 11.35 1.89 -2.07
C ASP A 53 10.73 3.23 -1.60
N GLY A 54 10.59 3.42 -0.29
CA GLY A 54 10.05 4.64 0.32
C GLY A 54 8.52 4.71 0.41
N GLU A 55 7.83 3.67 -0.02
CA GLU A 55 6.37 3.56 0.07
C GLU A 55 5.94 2.39 0.98
N TRP A 56 4.86 2.62 1.73
CA TRP A 56 4.30 1.61 2.62
C TRP A 56 3.28 0.74 1.89
N TYR A 57 3.42 -0.56 2.05
CA TYR A 57 2.51 -1.59 1.55
C TYR A 57 2.06 -2.46 2.71
N SER A 58 0.87 -3.06 2.60
CA SER A 58 0.39 -4.06 3.54
C SER A 58 0.11 -5.36 2.80
N PHE A 59 0.53 -6.48 3.37
CA PHE A 59 0.33 -7.81 2.80
C PHE A 59 -0.66 -8.61 3.64
N ASP A 60 -1.56 -9.34 2.98
CA ASP A 60 -2.45 -10.27 3.65
C ASP A 60 -1.73 -11.54 4.11
N ARG A 61 -2.48 -12.46 4.72
CA ARG A 61 -1.94 -13.72 5.26
C ARG A 61 -1.36 -14.64 4.19
N ASP A 62 -1.83 -14.55 2.96
CA ASP A 62 -1.35 -15.33 1.82
C ASP A 62 -0.17 -14.62 1.11
N GLY A 63 0.14 -13.40 1.54
CA GLY A 63 1.25 -12.58 1.07
C GLY A 63 0.91 -11.73 -0.14
N TYR A 64 -0.37 -11.54 -0.43
CA TYR A 64 -0.81 -10.61 -1.48
C TYR A 64 -0.92 -9.20 -0.93
N ALA A 65 -0.44 -8.22 -1.69
CA ALA A 65 -0.55 -6.81 -1.37
C ALA A 65 -2.01 -6.40 -1.36
N ARG A 66 -2.40 -5.68 -0.32
CA ARG A 66 -3.72 -5.09 -0.16
C ARG A 66 -3.79 -3.78 -0.94
N CYS A 67 -4.84 -3.61 -1.75
CA CYS A 67 -5.06 -2.45 -2.61
C CYS A 67 -6.56 -2.09 -2.60
N ASN A 68 -6.89 -0.81 -2.77
CA ASN A 68 -8.26 -0.28 -2.65
C ASN A 68 -8.99 -0.73 -1.38
N THR A 69 -8.33 -0.63 -0.23
CA THR A 69 -8.91 -1.11 1.03
C THR A 69 -8.47 -0.28 2.22
N TRP A 70 -9.39 -0.17 3.17
CA TRP A 70 -9.13 0.33 4.51
C TRP A 70 -8.43 -0.72 5.37
N ILE A 71 -7.52 -0.27 6.23
CA ILE A 71 -6.90 -1.09 7.28
C ILE A 71 -6.98 -0.33 8.60
N GLN A 72 -7.44 -1.00 9.64
CA GLN A 72 -7.36 -0.49 11.00
C GLN A 72 -6.17 -1.15 11.70
N ASP A 73 -5.22 -0.34 12.15
CA ASP A 73 -4.04 -0.80 12.89
C ASP A 73 -3.71 0.19 14.01
N GLY A 74 -3.37 -0.31 15.20
CA GLY A 74 -3.03 0.54 16.34
C GLY A 74 -4.11 1.56 16.75
N GLY A 75 -5.38 1.33 16.41
CA GLY A 75 -6.48 2.26 16.69
C GLY A 75 -6.60 3.42 15.70
N LYS A 76 -5.77 3.46 14.64
CA LYS A 76 -5.88 4.39 13.52
C LYS A 76 -6.37 3.68 12.26
N TRP A 77 -6.96 4.44 11.34
CA TRP A 77 -7.33 3.98 10.02
C TRP A 77 -6.31 4.41 8.97
N TYR A 78 -6.04 3.53 8.03
CA TYR A 78 -5.14 3.71 6.90
C TYR A 78 -5.86 3.27 5.63
N TYR A 79 -5.45 3.81 4.48
CA TYR A 79 -6.01 3.40 3.19
C TYR A 79 -4.90 3.00 2.22
N LEU A 80 -5.04 1.83 1.62
CA LEU A 80 -4.17 1.34 0.56
C LEU A 80 -4.86 1.67 -0.76
N ARG A 81 -4.21 2.49 -1.59
CA ARG A 81 -4.77 2.98 -2.86
C ARG A 81 -4.80 1.87 -3.91
N GLU A 82 -5.30 2.19 -5.11
CA GLU A 82 -5.34 1.27 -6.25
C GLU A 82 -3.97 0.70 -6.61
N ASN A 83 -2.93 1.53 -6.51
CA ASN A 83 -1.55 1.13 -6.70
C ASN A 83 -0.92 0.44 -5.47
N CYS A 84 -1.74 -0.02 -4.52
CA CYS A 84 -1.36 -0.72 -3.30
C CYS A 84 -0.48 0.07 -2.31
N MET A 85 -0.18 1.34 -2.60
CA MET A 85 0.57 2.21 -1.71
C MET A 85 -0.37 2.82 -0.66
N MET A 86 0.12 2.93 0.57
CA MET A 86 -0.57 3.65 1.63
C MET A 86 -0.73 5.13 1.28
N ALA A 87 -1.94 5.66 1.48
CA ALA A 87 -2.19 7.10 1.46
C ALA A 87 -1.46 7.77 2.64
N LYS A 88 -0.73 8.85 2.37
CA LYS A 88 -0.06 9.69 3.38
C LYS A 88 0.01 11.14 2.89
N SER A 89 -0.06 12.10 3.80
CA SER A 89 0.09 13.54 3.53
C SER A 89 -0.80 14.07 2.39
N GLN A 90 -2.05 13.62 2.29
CA GLN A 90 -2.92 13.98 1.17
C GLN A 90 -4.41 13.85 1.50
N TRP A 91 -5.23 14.51 0.68
CA TRP A 91 -6.67 14.28 0.60
C TRP A 91 -6.99 13.26 -0.51
N LEU A 92 -7.93 12.36 -0.27
CA LEU A 92 -8.42 11.40 -1.26
C LEU A 92 -9.93 11.30 -1.26
N TRP A 93 -10.50 11.23 -2.46
CA TRP A 93 -11.89 10.83 -2.64
C TRP A 93 -11.97 9.30 -2.68
N ILE A 94 -12.74 8.72 -1.78
CA ILE A 94 -12.94 7.27 -1.64
C ILE A 94 -14.46 7.07 -1.53
N ASP A 95 -15.03 6.31 -2.47
CA ASP A 95 -16.47 5.97 -2.49
C ASP A 95 -17.44 7.16 -2.35
N GLY A 96 -17.05 8.33 -2.88
CA GLY A 96 -17.88 9.54 -2.89
C GLY A 96 -17.68 10.48 -1.71
N GLU A 97 -16.83 10.13 -0.75
CA GLU A 97 -16.46 10.96 0.40
C GLU A 97 -14.99 11.38 0.31
N CYS A 98 -14.61 12.49 0.95
CA CYS A 98 -13.23 13.00 0.93
C CYS A 98 -12.56 12.84 2.30
N TYR A 99 -11.36 12.25 2.32
CA TYR A 99 -10.63 11.86 3.53
C TYR A 99 -9.22 12.45 3.53
N CYS A 100 -8.73 12.89 4.69
CA CYS A 100 -7.39 13.45 4.87
C CYS A 100 -6.49 12.51 5.68
N PHE A 101 -5.28 12.24 5.19
CA PHE A 101 -4.30 11.38 5.86
C PHE A 101 -3.08 12.17 6.34
N ASP A 102 -2.63 11.89 7.56
CA ASP A 102 -1.43 12.46 8.18
C ASP A 102 -0.13 12.00 7.49
N GLU A 103 1.01 12.54 7.93
CA GLU A 103 2.33 12.20 7.35
C GLU A 103 2.78 10.75 7.57
N HIS A 104 2.12 10.05 8.49
CA HIS A 104 2.31 8.64 8.78
C HIS A 104 1.18 7.77 8.18
N GLY A 105 0.28 8.38 7.39
CA GLY A 105 -0.84 7.71 6.71
C GLY A 105 -2.07 7.46 7.58
N GLY A 106 -2.10 7.95 8.81
CA GLY A 106 -3.26 7.85 9.68
C GLY A 106 -4.37 8.81 9.24
N LEU A 107 -5.60 8.32 9.14
CA LEU A 107 -6.78 9.12 8.84
C LEU A 107 -7.05 10.14 9.97
N TYR A 108 -7.27 11.39 9.60
CA TYR A 108 -7.84 12.39 10.52
C TYR A 108 -9.31 12.10 10.77
N MET A 109 -9.72 12.10 12.05
CA MET A 109 -11.10 11.82 12.46
C MET A 109 -11.49 12.71 13.64
N ASN A 110 -12.73 13.19 13.63
CA ASN A 110 -13.35 14.01 14.68
C ASN A 110 -12.47 15.22 15.10
N CYS A 111 -11.92 15.92 14.11
CA CYS A 111 -11.00 17.02 14.35
C CYS A 111 -11.04 18.07 13.22
N THR A 112 -10.28 19.14 13.41
CA THR A 112 -9.91 20.07 12.33
C THR A 112 -8.54 19.66 11.80
N THR A 113 -8.42 19.46 10.49
CA THR A 113 -7.16 19.13 9.81
C THR A 113 -6.17 20.31 9.87
N PRO A 114 -4.86 20.08 9.66
CA PRO A 114 -3.86 21.15 9.73
C PRO A 114 -4.08 22.33 8.76
N ASP A 115 -4.75 22.07 7.64
CA ASP A 115 -5.15 23.06 6.63
C ASP A 115 -6.53 23.71 6.90
N GLY A 116 -7.18 23.38 8.02
CA GLY A 116 -8.33 24.11 8.56
C GLY A 116 -9.71 23.54 8.23
N TYR A 117 -9.80 22.38 7.57
CA TYR A 117 -11.07 21.73 7.28
C TYR A 117 -11.53 20.84 8.43
N LYS A 118 -12.84 20.64 8.58
CA LYS A 118 -13.40 19.76 9.61
C LYS A 118 -13.72 18.39 9.01
N VAL A 119 -13.45 17.35 9.78
CA VAL A 119 -13.83 15.97 9.46
C VAL A 119 -14.68 15.38 10.59
N ASP A 120 -15.64 14.53 10.24
CA ASP A 120 -16.55 13.90 11.20
C ASP A 120 -15.91 12.71 11.94
N ASP A 121 -16.71 11.99 12.72
CA ASP A 121 -16.26 10.81 13.49
C ASP A 121 -15.93 9.58 12.61
N THR A 122 -16.23 9.63 11.31
CA THR A 122 -15.79 8.65 10.31
C THR A 122 -14.55 9.12 9.54
N GLY A 123 -14.16 10.39 9.70
CA GLY A 123 -13.06 11.04 8.99
C GLY A 123 -13.46 11.67 7.65
N ALA A 124 -14.76 11.64 7.30
CA ALA A 124 -15.25 12.28 6.09
C ALA A 124 -15.24 13.81 6.25
N TRP A 125 -14.81 14.51 5.20
CA TRP A 125 -14.84 15.97 5.14
C TRP A 125 -16.25 16.52 5.26
N ILE A 126 -16.42 17.53 6.10
CA ILE A 126 -17.67 18.27 6.27
C ILE A 126 -17.51 19.68 5.68
N GLN A 127 -18.49 20.09 4.88
CA GLN A 127 -18.60 21.43 4.31
C GLN A 127 -19.05 22.48 5.33
#